data_AF-A0A3D9CEK5-F1
#
_entry.id   AF-A0A3D9CEK5-F1
#
_cell.length_a   1.000
_cell.length_b   1.000
_cell.length_c   1.000
_cell.angle_alpha   90.00
_cell.angle_beta   90.00
_cell.angle_gamma   90.00
#
_symmetry.space_group_name_H-M   'P 1'
#
loop_
_entity.id
_entity.type
_entity.pdbx_description
1 polymer ?
#
loop_
_entity_poly.entity_id
_entity_poly.type
_entity_poly.pdbx_seq_one_letter_code
_entity_poly.pdbx_strand_id
1 'polypeptide(L)'
;MSIDKEKALEIVKQYLQDRKREYISIDEKDQIRYEEQKRINYGKYEDTIRNIFVVTYYLEGYYEPIPQFVIVDTETGEVHCTYTKHGYAEEWEDEL
;
A
#
# COMPACT_ATOMS: atom_id res chain seq x y z
N MET A 1 -6.57 -15.50 -11.15
CA MET A 1 -6.91 -14.41 -12.09
C MET A 1 -6.41 -13.14 -11.42
N SER A 2 -5.43 -12.47 -12.00
CA SER A 2 -4.80 -11.30 -11.38
C SER A 2 -5.74 -10.11 -11.36
N ILE A 3 -5.59 -9.24 -10.36
CA ILE A 3 -6.33 -7.99 -10.25
C ILE A 3 -5.70 -6.92 -11.14
N ASP A 4 -6.47 -5.88 -11.47
CA ASP A 4 -5.98 -4.68 -12.16
C ASP A 4 -5.80 -3.50 -11.19
N LYS A 5 -5.32 -2.37 -11.71
CA LYS A 5 -5.08 -1.16 -10.92
C LYS A 5 -6.35 -0.56 -10.31
N GLU A 6 -7.49 -0.71 -10.99
CA GLU A 6 -8.78 -0.20 -10.49
C GLU A 6 -9.21 -1.00 -9.27
N LYS A 7 -9.09 -2.33 -9.36
CA LYS A 7 -9.37 -3.20 -8.25
C LYS A 7 -8.39 -3.00 -7.09
N ALA A 8 -7.11 -2.78 -7.38
CA ALA A 8 -6.12 -2.43 -6.36
C ALA A 8 -6.49 -1.14 -5.61
N LEU A 9 -6.95 -0.11 -6.32
CA LEU A 9 -7.39 1.15 -5.70
C LEU A 9 -8.60 0.95 -4.78
N GLU A 10 -9.60 0.16 -5.21
CA GLU A 10 -10.75 -0.19 -4.37
C GLU A 10 -10.31 -0.90 -3.08
N ILE A 11 -9.44 -1.90 -3.22
CA ILE A 11 -8.90 -2.65 -2.09
C ILE A 11 -8.18 -1.72 -1.12
N VAL A 12 -7.34 -0.82 -1.61
CA VAL A 12 -6.59 0.10 -0.75
C VAL A 12 -7.52 1.10 -0.06
N LYS A 13 -8.54 1.62 -0.74
CA LYS A 13 -9.53 2.50 -0.09
C LYS A 13 -10.23 1.80 1.07
N GLN A 14 -10.67 0.56 0.86
CA GLN A 14 -11.30 -0.24 1.91
C GLN A 14 -10.32 -0.54 3.05
N TYR A 15 -9.09 -0.93 2.72
CA TYR A 15 -8.02 -1.20 3.68
C TYR A 15 -7.74 0.00 4.59
N LEU A 16 -7.59 1.19 4.01
CA LEU A 16 -7.38 2.43 4.77
C LEU A 16 -8.57 2.75 5.67
N GLN A 17 -9.80 2.53 5.19
CA GLN A 17 -11.01 2.72 5.99
C GLN A 17 -11.07 1.74 7.18
N ASP A 18 -10.78 0.46 6.96
CA ASP A 18 -10.82 -0.59 7.99
C ASP A 18 -9.76 -0.32 9.08
N ARG A 19 -8.58 0.14 8.67
CA ARG A 19 -7.48 0.59 9.54
C ARG A 19 -7.72 1.97 10.17
N LYS A 20 -8.80 2.67 9.81
CA LYS A 20 -9.11 4.04 10.25
C LYS A 20 -8.01 5.06 9.96
N ARG A 21 -7.32 4.91 8.82
CA ARG A 21 -6.25 5.81 8.40
C ARG A 21 -6.80 7.02 7.66
N GLU A 22 -6.49 8.19 8.19
CA GLU A 22 -6.79 9.46 7.54
C GLU A 22 -5.76 9.77 6.46
N TYR A 23 -6.20 10.43 5.39
CA TYR A 23 -5.34 10.89 4.29
C TYR A 23 -5.98 12.09 3.59
N ILE A 24 -5.16 12.94 2.98
CA ILE A 24 -5.64 14.13 2.23
C ILE A 24 -5.85 13.84 0.74
N SER A 25 -5.13 12.86 0.19
CA SER A 25 -5.32 12.38 -1.17
C SER A 25 -4.77 10.96 -1.33
N ILE A 26 -5.20 10.28 -2.40
CA ILE A 26 -4.72 8.97 -2.82
C ILE A 26 -4.54 8.99 -4.33
N ASP A 27 -3.50 8.33 -4.83
CA ASP A 27 -3.20 8.18 -6.25
C ASP A 27 -4.42 7.61 -7.01
N GLU A 28 -4.72 8.19 -8.17
CA GLU A 28 -5.70 7.63 -9.09
C GLU A 28 -5.12 6.45 -9.88
N LYS A 29 -5.99 5.70 -10.57
CA LYS A 29 -5.65 4.46 -11.31
C LYS A 29 -4.40 4.60 -12.18
N ASP A 30 -4.26 5.72 -12.89
CA ASP A 30 -3.16 5.93 -13.83
C ASP A 30 -1.82 6.22 -13.14
N GLN A 31 -1.85 6.64 -11.88
CA GLN A 31 -0.66 6.94 -11.06
C GLN A 31 -0.16 5.71 -10.30
N ILE A 32 -1.01 4.68 -10.12
CA ILE A 32 -0.63 3.43 -9.46
C ILE A 32 0.52 2.76 -10.23
N ARG A 33 1.61 2.47 -9.52
CA ARG A 33 2.79 1.82 -10.10
C ARG A 33 2.61 0.31 -10.07
N TYR A 34 3.08 -0.36 -11.12
CA TYR A 34 3.22 -1.80 -11.18
C TYR A 34 4.70 -2.14 -11.15
N GLU A 35 5.07 -3.08 -10.29
CA GLU A 35 6.46 -3.54 -10.17
C GLU A 35 6.52 -5.06 -10.26
N GLU A 36 7.39 -5.56 -11.15
CA GLU A 36 7.60 -6.99 -11.37
C GLU A 36 8.70 -7.54 -10.47
N GLN A 37 8.55 -8.80 -10.07
CA GLN A 37 9.56 -9.58 -9.38
C GLN A 37 10.17 -8.88 -8.15
N LYS A 38 9.33 -8.22 -7.35
CA LYS A 38 9.75 -7.55 -6.14
C LYS A 38 9.83 -8.52 -4.97
N ARG A 39 10.93 -8.46 -4.24
CA ARG A 39 11.05 -9.11 -2.93
C ARG A 39 10.19 -8.35 -1.92
N ILE A 40 9.29 -9.06 -1.27
CA ILE A 40 8.48 -8.52 -0.18
C ILE A 40 9.33 -8.50 1.09
N ASN A 41 9.38 -7.35 1.77
CA ASN A 41 10.26 -7.13 2.91
C ASN A 41 9.54 -7.16 4.27
N TYR A 42 8.25 -7.50 4.28
CA TYR A 42 7.43 -7.49 5.50
C TYR A 42 6.17 -8.34 5.37
N GLY A 43 5.71 -8.85 6.51
CA GLY A 43 4.43 -9.53 6.66
C GLY A 43 4.47 -10.99 6.23
N LYS A 44 3.31 -11.57 5.99
CA LYS A 44 3.13 -13.00 5.71
C LYS A 44 3.98 -13.57 4.56
N TYR A 45 4.36 -12.73 3.60
CA TYR A 45 5.11 -13.12 2.40
C TYR A 45 6.53 -12.57 2.37
N GLU A 46 7.07 -12.17 3.52
CA GLU A 46 8.47 -11.78 3.65
C GLU A 46 9.39 -12.78 2.94
N ASP A 47 10.39 -12.25 2.23
CA ASP A 47 11.38 -12.98 1.43
C ASP A 47 10.86 -13.73 0.20
N THR A 48 9.58 -13.60 -0.13
CA THR A 48 9.04 -14.10 -1.41
C THR A 48 9.11 -13.05 -2.51
N ILE A 49 9.15 -13.53 -3.76
CA ILE A 49 9.13 -12.69 -4.96
C ILE A 49 7.69 -12.63 -5.49
N ARG A 50 7.17 -11.42 -5.67
CA ARG A 50 5.81 -11.15 -6.16
C ARG A 50 5.79 -10.00 -7.16
N ASN A 51 4.77 -10.00 -8.02
CA ASN A 51 4.39 -8.83 -8.79
C ASN A 51 3.41 -8.01 -7.96
N ILE A 52 3.66 -6.71 -7.83
CA ILE A 52 2.92 -5.84 -6.91
C ILE A 52 2.39 -4.59 -7.61
N PHE A 53 1.29 -4.07 -7.07
CA PHE A 53 0.90 -2.69 -7.25
C PHE A 53 1.34 -1.87 -6.05
N VAL A 54 1.78 -0.64 -6.31
CA VAL A 54 2.09 0.36 -5.29
C VAL A 54 1.09 1.49 -5.42
N VAL A 55 0.21 1.60 -4.45
CA VAL A 55 -0.80 2.67 -4.34
C VAL A 55 -0.32 3.66 -3.29
N THR A 56 -0.16 4.93 -3.67
CA THR A 56 0.30 5.97 -2.73
C THR A 56 -0.89 6.72 -2.17
N TYR A 57 -0.94 6.88 -0.85
CA TYR A 57 -1.78 7.90 -0.22
C TYR A 57 -0.90 8.94 0.47
N TYR A 58 -1.43 10.13 0.67
CA TYR A 58 -0.68 11.26 1.20
C TYR A 58 -1.31 11.74 2.49
N LEU A 59 -0.46 11.95 3.50
CA LEU A 59 -0.81 12.63 4.73
C LEU A 59 -0.54 14.13 4.60
N GLU A 60 -1.22 14.93 5.41
CA GLU A 60 -0.87 16.33 5.56
C GLU A 60 0.54 16.45 6.16
N GLY A 61 1.38 17.28 5.52
CA GLY A 61 2.72 17.61 6.00
C GLY A 61 2.89 19.12 6.08
N TYR A 62 3.92 19.55 6.81
CA TYR A 62 4.10 20.98 7.13
C TYR A 62 4.37 21.86 5.91
N TYR A 63 5.21 21.40 4.98
CA TYR A 63 5.50 22.10 3.72
C TYR A 63 4.93 21.37 2.51
N GLU A 64 5.00 20.03 2.51
CA GLU A 64 4.56 19.18 1.41
C GLU A 64 3.84 17.94 1.96
N PRO A 65 2.89 17.36 1.22
CA PRO A 65 2.25 16.09 1.57
C PRO A 65 3.27 14.97 1.80
N ILE A 66 2.99 14.09 2.75
CA ILE A 66 3.88 12.98 3.11
C ILE A 66 3.34 11.69 2.48
N PRO A 67 4.03 11.10 1.48
CA PRO A 67 3.57 9.89 0.82
C PRO A 67 3.72 8.66 1.72
N GLN A 68 2.75 7.75 1.61
CA GLN A 68 2.72 6.43 2.21
C GLN A 68 2.42 5.42 1.10
N PHE A 69 3.16 4.32 1.04
CA PHE A 69 3.09 3.38 -0.09
C PHE A 69 2.46 2.05 0.33
N VAL A 70 1.24 1.80 -0.11
CA VAL A 70 0.54 0.54 0.15
C VAL A 70 0.93 -0.48 -0.91
N ILE A 71 1.42 -1.63 -0.46
CA ILE A 71 1.91 -2.72 -1.31
C ILE A 71 0.81 -3.76 -1.45
N VAL A 72 0.36 -3.98 -2.68
CA VAL A 72 -0.74 -4.90 -3.01
C VAL A 72 -0.26 -5.99 -3.95
N ASP A 73 -0.52 -7.24 -3.60
CA ASP A 73 -0.23 -8.40 -4.45
C ASP A 73 -1.13 -8.41 -5.69
N THR A 74 -0.53 -8.50 -6.88
CA THR A 74 -1.29 -8.43 -8.15
C THR A 74 -2.08 -9.70 -8.45
N GLU A 75 -1.73 -10.85 -7.87
CA GLU A 75 -2.40 -12.12 -8.13
C GLU A 75 -3.62 -12.33 -7.23
N THR A 76 -3.52 -11.87 -5.98
CA THR A 76 -4.48 -12.15 -4.90
C THR A 76 -5.24 -10.91 -4.45
N GLY A 77 -4.70 -9.72 -4.67
CA GLY A 77 -5.21 -8.47 -4.10
C GLY A 77 -4.96 -8.32 -2.60
N GLU A 78 -4.12 -9.16 -2.00
CA GLU A 78 -3.76 -9.04 -0.59
C GLU A 78 -2.87 -7.80 -0.38
N VAL A 79 -3.20 -6.98 0.62
CA VAL A 79 -2.34 -5.89 1.08
C VAL A 79 -1.26 -6.48 1.96
N HIS A 80 0.01 -6.33 1.57
CA HIS A 80 1.13 -6.83 2.36
C HIS A 80 1.50 -5.91 3.50
N CYS A 81 1.62 -4.61 3.22
CA CYS A 81 2.02 -3.59 4.18
C CYS A 81 1.95 -2.19 3.58
N THR A 82 2.23 -1.21 4.43
CA THR A 82 2.36 0.19 4.07
C THR A 82 3.73 0.70 4.44
N TYR A 83 4.53 1.07 3.44
CA TYR A 83 5.82 1.70 3.66
C TYR A 83 5.62 3.17 4.03
N THR A 84 6.24 3.54 5.14
CA THR A 84 6.38 4.91 5.61
C THR A 84 7.85 5.31 5.56
N LYS A 85 8.17 6.58 5.83
CA LYS A 85 9.57 7.01 6.00
C LYS A 85 10.29 6.34 7.18
N HIS A 86 9.56 5.74 8.12
CA HIS A 86 10.08 5.24 9.39
C HIS A 86 9.97 3.72 9.56
N GLY A 87 9.56 2.99 8.53
CA GLY A 87 9.26 1.56 8.62
C GLY A 87 7.85 1.25 8.13
N TYR A 88 7.22 0.23 8.69
CA TYR A 88 5.90 -0.23 8.28
C TYR A 88 4.83 0.36 9.20
N ALA A 89 3.76 0.93 8.63
CA ALA A 89 2.70 1.51 9.44
C ALA A 89 2.05 0.47 10.38
N GLU A 90 1.95 -0.77 9.91
CA GLU A 90 1.36 -1.89 10.63
C GLU A 90 2.13 -2.25 11.92
N GLU A 91 3.45 -2.05 11.97
CA GLU A 91 4.23 -2.30 13.21
C GLU A 91 3.77 -1.43 14.38
N TRP A 92 3.30 -0.22 14.09
CA TRP A 92 2.91 0.73 15.15
C TRP A 92 1.44 0.59 15.51
N GLU A 93 0.63 0.08 14.58
CA GLU A 93 -0.81 -0.12 14.75
C GLU A 93 -1.13 -1.43 15.46
N ASP A 94 -0.37 -2.49 15.20
CA ASP A 94 -0.63 -3.82 15.74
C ASP A 94 -0.04 -4.01 17.16
N GLU A 95 0.71 -3.02 17.67
CA GLU A 95 1.22 -2.96 19.06
C GLU A 95 0.25 -2.33 20.07
N LEU A 96 -0.91 -1.83 19.63
CA LEU A 96 -1.94 -1.16 20.44
C LEU A 96 -3.12 -2.10 20.78
#